data_AF-G2FYP2-F1
#
_entry.id   AF-G2FYP2-F1
#
_cell.length_a   1.000
_cell.length_b   1.000
_cell.length_c   1.000
_cell.angle_alpha   90.00
_cell.angle_beta   90.00
_cell.angle_gamma   90.00
#
_symmetry.space_group_name_H-M   'P 1'
#
loop_
_entity.id
_entity.type
_entity.pdbx_description
1 polymer ?
#
loop_
_entity_poly.entity_id
_entity_poly.type
_entity_poly.pdbx_seq_one_letter_code
_entity_poly.pdbx_strand_id
1 'polypeptide(L)'
;MRGLETDKVLYKQFKDGALTDLLEMIKNNSDKYYLGIRDEYVNIYYMGGNLLKISCTHQNQLRFDFDEKYLVNSGELIPQKNAPVKEWMNIIPKLELYVKKYQNGSNPRNKIKKEKIAQQAILLKNNSCSDSDYFITDMEYSTPGIGFGRFDYIAIHKGKGNCRHRLALIELKYGRSAFGTNLTKVNDTNRYGSGIVGHSHNFYKDK
;
A
#
# COMPACT_ATOMS: atom_id res chain seq x y z
N MET A 1 4.27 -17.01 -2.16
CA MET A 1 4.92 -15.90 -2.88
C MET A 1 3.79 -15.10 -3.49
N ARG A 2 3.74 -13.77 -3.28
CA ARG A 2 2.74 -12.92 -3.96
C ARG A 2 3.15 -12.79 -5.42
N GLY A 3 2.25 -13.11 -6.35
CA GLY A 3 2.53 -12.99 -7.78
C GLY A 3 1.25 -13.19 -8.57
N LEU A 4 1.10 -12.45 -9.67
CA LEU A 4 -0.02 -12.65 -10.59
C LEU A 4 0.05 -13.98 -11.34
N GLU A 5 1.09 -14.80 -11.11
CA GLU A 5 1.14 -16.17 -11.63
C GLU A 5 0.04 -17.07 -11.03
N THR A 6 -0.48 -16.74 -9.84
CA THR A 6 -1.65 -17.42 -9.26
C THR A 6 -2.97 -16.96 -9.89
N ASP A 7 -3.06 -15.71 -10.36
CA ASP A 7 -4.19 -15.19 -11.16
C ASP A 7 -3.76 -14.94 -12.63
N LYS A 8 -3.74 -16.05 -13.40
CA LYS A 8 -3.44 -16.05 -14.84
C LYS A 8 -4.29 -15.07 -15.64
N VAL A 9 -5.47 -14.67 -15.14
CA VAL A 9 -6.38 -13.75 -15.83
C VAL A 9 -5.89 -12.33 -15.68
N LEU A 10 -5.63 -11.86 -14.46
CA LEU A 10 -5.09 -10.51 -14.23
C LEU A 10 -3.76 -10.30 -14.96
N TYR A 11 -2.86 -11.29 -14.89
CA TYR A 11 -1.59 -11.24 -15.63
C TYR A 11 -1.82 -11.03 -17.13
N LYS A 12 -2.72 -11.82 -17.75
CA LYS A 12 -3.05 -11.70 -19.18
C LYS A 12 -3.67 -10.34 -19.50
N GLN A 13 -4.54 -9.83 -18.64
CA GLN A 13 -5.18 -8.53 -18.83
C GLN A 13 -4.17 -7.37 -18.82
N PHE A 14 -3.13 -7.46 -17.99
CA PHE A 14 -2.05 -6.47 -17.93
C PHE A 14 -1.02 -6.61 -19.05
N LYS A 15 -0.78 -7.82 -19.53
CA LYS A 15 0.22 -8.09 -20.56
C LYS A 15 -0.27 -7.75 -21.96
N ASP A 16 -1.45 -8.26 -22.33
CA ASP A 16 -1.96 -8.24 -23.70
C ASP A 16 -3.48 -7.93 -23.75
N GLY A 17 -4.04 -7.36 -22.67
CA GLY A 17 -5.50 -7.20 -22.52
C GLY A 17 -5.93 -5.78 -22.17
N ALA A 18 -7.09 -5.65 -21.52
CA ALA A 18 -7.75 -4.37 -21.31
C ALA A 18 -7.05 -3.46 -20.27
N LEU A 19 -6.10 -3.99 -19.48
CA LEU A 19 -5.36 -3.22 -18.48
C LEU A 19 -4.00 -2.72 -18.99
N THR A 20 -3.64 -2.99 -20.25
CA THR A 20 -2.33 -2.61 -20.83
C THR A 20 -2.12 -1.09 -20.77
N ASP A 21 -3.07 -0.30 -21.28
CA ASP A 21 -2.98 1.16 -21.28
C ASP A 21 -2.92 1.74 -19.86
N LEU A 22 -3.63 1.12 -18.91
CA LEU A 22 -3.57 1.52 -17.50
C LEU A 22 -2.19 1.24 -16.91
N LEU A 23 -1.57 0.11 -17.24
CA LEU A 23 -0.22 -0.22 -16.79
C LEU A 23 0.82 0.73 -17.38
N GLU A 24 0.71 1.08 -18.66
CA GLU A 24 1.59 2.08 -19.29
C GLU A 24 1.44 3.44 -18.63
N MET A 25 0.20 3.89 -18.37
CA MET A 25 -0.05 5.13 -17.65
C MET A 25 0.62 5.13 -16.26
N ILE A 26 0.57 4.02 -15.52
CA ILE A 26 1.20 3.90 -14.20
C ILE A 26 2.72 3.93 -14.31
N LYS A 27 3.31 3.19 -15.27
CA LYS A 27 4.77 3.16 -15.49
C LYS A 27 5.31 4.54 -15.85
N ASN A 28 4.61 5.26 -16.74
CA ASN A 28 4.96 6.61 -17.17
C ASN A 28 4.82 7.66 -16.06
N ASN A 29 4.19 7.31 -14.93
CA ASN A 29 4.01 8.16 -13.75
C ASN A 29 4.52 7.44 -12.49
N SER A 30 5.67 6.76 -12.61
CA SER A 30 6.26 5.94 -11.55
C SER A 30 6.86 6.75 -10.39
N ASP A 31 7.00 8.06 -10.54
CA ASP A 31 7.29 9.02 -9.47
C ASP A 31 6.06 9.37 -8.61
N LYS A 32 4.86 8.99 -9.08
CA LYS A 32 3.57 9.33 -8.48
C LYS A 32 2.81 8.11 -7.97
N TYR A 33 2.74 7.04 -8.76
CA TYR A 33 1.97 5.84 -8.43
C TYR A 33 2.86 4.67 -8.02
N TYR A 34 2.30 3.79 -7.20
CA TYR A 34 2.89 2.49 -6.90
C TYR A 34 1.89 1.37 -7.17
N LEU A 35 2.32 0.32 -7.87
CA LEU A 35 1.49 -0.84 -8.17
C LEU A 35 1.81 -1.98 -7.18
N GLY A 36 0.93 -2.21 -6.23
CA GLY A 36 1.06 -3.30 -5.27
C GLY A 36 0.35 -4.56 -5.74
N ILE A 37 1.11 -5.61 -6.06
CA ILE A 37 0.56 -6.93 -6.37
C ILE A 37 0.17 -7.63 -5.06
N ARG A 38 -1.03 -8.16 -5.01
CA ARG A 38 -1.58 -8.99 -3.93
C ARG A 38 -2.00 -10.32 -4.56
N ASP A 39 -2.26 -11.34 -3.75
CA ASP A 39 -2.46 -12.71 -4.27
C ASP A 39 -3.55 -12.78 -5.36
N GLU A 40 -4.71 -12.17 -5.10
CA GLU A 40 -5.90 -12.24 -5.97
C GLU A 40 -6.33 -10.87 -6.52
N TYR A 41 -5.51 -9.84 -6.35
CA TYR A 41 -5.83 -8.49 -6.79
C TYR A 41 -4.59 -7.59 -6.89
N VAL A 42 -4.74 -6.46 -7.53
CA VAL A 42 -3.73 -5.40 -7.58
C VAL A 42 -4.30 -4.13 -6.97
N ASN A 43 -3.48 -3.41 -6.22
CA ASN A 43 -3.78 -2.07 -5.75
C ASN A 43 -2.89 -1.07 -6.49
N ILE A 44 -3.48 0.04 -6.93
CA ILE A 44 -2.75 1.23 -7.37
C ILE A 44 -2.76 2.19 -6.18
N TYR A 45 -1.59 2.62 -5.74
CA TYR A 45 -1.42 3.51 -4.61
C TYR A 45 -1.10 4.93 -5.05
N TYR A 46 -1.72 5.91 -4.39
CA TYR A 46 -1.43 7.34 -4.54
C TYR A 46 -1.42 8.01 -3.16
N MET A 47 -0.35 8.76 -2.85
CA MET A 47 -0.13 9.41 -1.55
C MET A 47 -0.34 8.47 -0.33
N GLY A 48 0.07 7.21 -0.44
CA GLY A 48 -0.08 6.16 0.56
C GLY A 48 -1.50 5.63 0.75
N GLY A 49 -2.44 6.06 -0.10
CA GLY A 49 -3.82 5.59 -0.11
C GLY A 49 -4.05 4.61 -1.26
N ASN A 50 -4.99 3.68 -1.08
CA ASN A 50 -5.39 2.78 -2.16
C ASN A 50 -6.28 3.56 -3.16
N LEU A 51 -5.70 4.00 -4.27
CA LEU A 51 -6.40 4.75 -5.30
C LEU A 51 -7.37 3.89 -6.08
N LEU A 52 -7.01 2.65 -6.40
CA LEU A 52 -7.86 1.74 -7.15
C LEU A 52 -7.44 0.30 -6.88
N LYS A 53 -8.40 -0.52 -6.47
CA LYS A 53 -8.24 -1.96 -6.39
C LYS A 53 -8.80 -2.60 -7.66
N ILE A 54 -8.07 -3.55 -8.22
CA ILE A 54 -8.44 -4.29 -9.43
C ILE A 54 -8.35 -5.79 -9.10
N SER A 55 -9.44 -6.52 -9.30
CA SER A 55 -9.51 -7.96 -9.10
C SER A 55 -10.28 -8.62 -10.24
N CYS A 56 -10.27 -9.95 -10.29
CA CYS A 56 -11.15 -10.73 -11.15
C CYS A 56 -12.29 -11.35 -10.32
N THR A 57 -13.48 -11.44 -10.90
CA THR A 57 -14.57 -12.27 -10.35
C THR A 57 -14.29 -13.75 -10.67
N HIS A 58 -15.04 -14.67 -10.05
CA HIS A 58 -14.99 -16.10 -10.40
C HIS A 58 -15.34 -16.40 -11.87
N GLN A 59 -15.99 -15.46 -12.56
CA GLN A 59 -16.30 -15.54 -13.99
C GLN A 59 -15.23 -14.87 -14.87
N ASN A 60 -14.04 -14.62 -14.32
CA ASN A 60 -12.90 -13.98 -15.00
C ASN A 60 -13.21 -12.57 -15.53
N GLN A 61 -14.17 -11.87 -14.92
CA GLN A 61 -14.49 -10.49 -15.27
C GLN A 61 -13.70 -9.52 -14.40
N LEU A 62 -13.18 -8.46 -15.00
CA LEU A 62 -12.52 -7.38 -14.27
C LEU A 62 -13.51 -6.70 -13.33
N ARG A 63 -13.02 -6.42 -12.12
CA ARG A 63 -13.72 -5.68 -11.09
C ARG A 63 -12.81 -4.61 -10.53
N PHE A 64 -13.36 -3.42 -10.42
CA PHE A 64 -12.73 -2.22 -9.90
C PHE A 64 -13.41 -1.79 -8.61
N ASP A 65 -12.62 -1.43 -7.61
CA ASP A 65 -13.10 -0.98 -6.31
C ASP A 65 -12.34 0.31 -5.90
N PHE A 66 -13.11 1.37 -5.61
CA PHE A 66 -12.63 2.59 -4.98
C PHE A 66 -13.16 2.67 -3.55
N ASP A 67 -12.33 3.06 -2.58
CA ASP A 67 -12.73 3.07 -1.18
C ASP A 67 -13.63 4.30 -0.89
N GLU A 68 -14.89 4.03 -0.57
CA GLU A 68 -15.92 5.05 -0.30
C GLU A 68 -15.54 6.00 0.84
N LYS A 69 -14.61 5.62 1.73
CA LYS A 69 -14.10 6.55 2.76
C LYS A 69 -13.46 7.81 2.17
N TYR A 70 -13.04 7.78 0.90
CA TYR A 70 -12.49 8.94 0.21
C TYR A 70 -13.58 9.86 -0.35
N LEU A 71 -14.81 9.37 -0.50
CA LEU A 71 -15.96 10.10 -1.06
C LEU A 71 -16.72 10.93 -0.03
N VAL A 72 -16.18 11.11 1.17
CA VAL A 72 -16.82 11.87 2.27
C VAL A 72 -17.30 13.23 1.75
N ASN A 73 -18.61 13.44 1.83
CA ASN A 73 -19.31 14.67 1.40
C ASN A 73 -19.21 15.01 -0.09
N SER A 74 -18.83 14.06 -0.96
CA SER A 74 -18.79 14.31 -2.42
C SER A 74 -20.18 14.20 -3.06
N GLY A 75 -21.04 13.30 -2.57
CA GLY A 75 -22.33 12.99 -3.19
C GLY A 75 -22.21 12.43 -4.61
N GLU A 76 -21.00 12.06 -5.04
CA GLU A 76 -20.71 11.73 -6.42
C GLU A 76 -20.82 10.24 -6.72
N LEU A 77 -21.22 9.96 -7.95
CA LEU A 77 -21.26 8.62 -8.49
C LEU A 77 -19.89 8.27 -9.09
N ILE A 78 -19.38 7.11 -8.68
CA ILE A 78 -18.27 6.43 -9.34
C ILE A 78 -18.81 5.40 -10.35
N PRO A 79 -18.05 5.01 -11.38
CA PRO A 79 -18.44 3.96 -12.31
C PRO A 79 -18.83 2.68 -11.58
N GLN A 80 -19.69 1.90 -12.21
CA GLN A 80 -19.99 0.56 -11.72
C GLN A 80 -18.70 -0.28 -11.67
N LYS A 81 -18.63 -1.21 -10.72
CA LYS A 81 -17.41 -1.98 -10.45
C LYS A 81 -16.96 -2.83 -11.65
N ASN A 82 -17.87 -3.20 -12.54
CA ASN A 82 -17.61 -3.94 -13.77
C ASN A 82 -17.60 -3.05 -15.02
N ALA A 83 -17.60 -1.72 -14.86
CA ALA A 83 -17.51 -0.79 -15.99
C ALA A 83 -16.20 -0.98 -16.77
N PRO A 84 -16.17 -0.66 -18.07
CA PRO A 84 -14.96 -0.73 -18.89
C PRO A 84 -13.77 0.01 -18.26
N VAL A 85 -12.56 -0.53 -18.46
CA VAL A 85 -11.32 0.04 -17.91
C VAL A 85 -11.15 1.52 -18.27
N LYS A 86 -11.54 1.90 -19.49
CA LYS A 86 -11.47 3.28 -19.99
C LYS A 86 -12.30 4.25 -19.16
N GLU A 87 -13.46 3.85 -18.66
CA GLU A 87 -14.29 4.70 -17.79
C GLU A 87 -13.58 4.98 -16.46
N TRP A 88 -12.97 3.94 -15.87
CA TRP A 88 -12.16 4.07 -14.67
C TRP A 88 -10.92 4.94 -14.90
N MET A 89 -10.22 4.77 -16.03
CA MET A 89 -9.07 5.59 -16.40
C MET A 89 -9.44 7.07 -16.53
N ASN A 90 -10.56 7.38 -17.16
CA ASN A 90 -11.01 8.77 -17.37
C ASN A 90 -11.27 9.51 -16.05
N ILE A 91 -11.63 8.81 -14.97
CA ILE A 91 -11.92 9.42 -13.68
C ILE A 91 -10.73 9.41 -12.71
N ILE A 92 -9.58 8.82 -13.07
CA ILE A 92 -8.39 8.77 -12.21
C ILE A 92 -8.03 10.14 -11.62
N PRO A 93 -7.93 11.24 -12.41
CA PRO A 93 -7.63 12.57 -11.85
C PRO A 93 -8.60 13.01 -10.74
N LYS A 94 -9.87 12.58 -10.82
CA LYS A 94 -10.89 12.86 -9.81
C LYS A 94 -10.69 12.00 -8.56
N LEU A 95 -10.41 10.71 -8.74
CA LEU A 95 -10.08 9.80 -7.62
C LEU A 95 -8.86 10.29 -6.84
N GLU A 96 -7.85 10.81 -7.53
CA GLU A 96 -6.68 11.42 -6.91
C GLU A 96 -7.03 12.59 -6.03
N LEU A 97 -7.93 13.47 -6.48
CA LEU A 97 -8.38 14.60 -5.67
C LEU A 97 -9.00 14.13 -4.36
N TYR A 98 -9.82 13.06 -4.40
CA TYR A 98 -10.44 12.49 -3.21
C TYR A 98 -9.44 11.89 -2.24
N VAL A 99 -8.52 11.07 -2.74
CA VAL A 99 -7.45 10.52 -1.92
C VAL A 99 -6.60 11.65 -1.34
N LYS A 100 -6.20 12.64 -2.13
CA LYS A 100 -5.40 13.79 -1.68
C LYS A 100 -6.10 14.57 -0.58
N LYS A 101 -7.38 14.91 -0.75
CA LYS A 101 -8.18 15.60 0.28
C LYS A 101 -8.22 14.80 1.57
N TYR A 102 -8.54 13.50 1.47
CA TYR A 102 -8.59 12.62 2.62
C TYR A 102 -7.25 12.53 3.36
N GLN A 103 -6.14 12.32 2.64
CA GLN A 103 -4.81 12.22 3.23
C GLN A 103 -4.37 13.54 3.90
N ASN A 104 -4.84 14.68 3.40
CA ASN A 104 -4.53 16.01 3.93
C ASN A 104 -5.53 16.54 4.97
N GLY A 105 -6.34 15.65 5.56
CA GLY A 105 -7.17 16.00 6.71
C GLY A 105 -8.64 16.22 6.41
N SER A 106 -9.09 16.16 5.16
CA SER A 106 -10.53 16.08 4.84
C SER A 106 -11.07 14.66 5.06
N ASN A 107 -10.85 14.14 6.27
CA ASN A 107 -11.36 12.85 6.72
C ASN A 107 -12.11 13.04 8.04
N PRO A 108 -12.93 12.07 8.48
CA PRO A 108 -13.77 12.24 9.68
C PRO A 108 -13.02 12.58 10.97
N ARG A 109 -11.69 12.38 11.01
CA ARG A 109 -10.85 12.68 12.16
C ARG A 109 -10.11 14.01 12.04
N ASN A 110 -10.26 14.76 10.95
CA ASN A 110 -9.51 15.98 10.65
C ASN A 110 -7.99 15.83 10.80
N LYS A 111 -7.46 14.63 10.48
CA LYS A 111 -6.05 14.27 10.71
C LYS A 111 -5.31 14.04 9.40
N ILE A 112 -4.22 14.76 9.19
CA ILE A 112 -3.28 14.48 8.09
C ILE A 112 -2.67 13.09 8.30
N LYS A 113 -2.69 12.26 7.26
CA LYS A 113 -2.17 10.89 7.27
C LYS A 113 -0.67 10.88 6.94
N LYS A 114 0.12 11.62 7.73
CA LYS A 114 1.54 11.89 7.46
C LYS A 114 2.37 10.62 7.25
N GLU A 115 2.13 9.60 8.07
CA GLU A 115 2.84 8.31 7.96
C GLU A 115 2.56 7.62 6.62
N LYS A 116 1.29 7.54 6.17
CA LYS A 116 0.93 6.97 4.88
C LYS A 116 1.54 7.73 3.70
N ILE A 117 1.48 9.07 3.76
CA ILE A 117 2.07 9.93 2.73
C ILE A 117 3.58 9.70 2.65
N ALA A 118 4.26 9.68 3.80
CA ALA A 118 5.69 9.40 3.89
C ALA A 118 6.02 7.97 3.42
N GLN A 119 5.14 7.01 3.68
CA GLN A 119 5.35 5.61 3.29
C GLN A 119 5.54 5.49 1.78
N GLN A 120 4.60 6.03 0.99
CA GLN A 120 4.74 5.98 -0.46
C GLN A 120 5.90 6.86 -0.96
N ALA A 121 6.08 8.06 -0.39
CA ALA A 121 7.15 8.95 -0.81
C ALA A 121 8.55 8.33 -0.66
N ILE A 122 8.82 7.66 0.47
CA ILE A 122 10.08 6.94 0.71
C ILE A 122 10.22 5.78 -0.27
N LEU A 123 9.16 5.00 -0.50
CA LEU A 123 9.21 3.87 -1.44
C LEU A 123 9.62 4.33 -2.83
N LEU A 124 8.93 5.34 -3.38
CA LEU A 124 9.18 5.84 -4.73
C LEU A 124 10.60 6.41 -4.84
N LYS A 125 11.02 7.23 -3.87
CA LYS A 125 12.37 7.81 -3.83
C LYS A 125 13.47 6.77 -3.66
N ASN A 126 13.26 5.75 -2.85
CA ASN A 126 14.22 4.68 -2.64
C ASN A 126 14.41 3.86 -3.93
N ASN A 127 13.30 3.49 -4.57
CA ASN A 127 13.33 2.62 -5.74
C ASN A 127 13.83 3.33 -7.00
N SER A 128 13.71 4.65 -7.08
CA SER A 128 14.35 5.46 -8.14
C SER A 128 15.80 5.82 -7.85
N CYS A 129 16.30 5.59 -6.63
CA CYS A 129 17.69 5.84 -6.26
C CYS A 129 18.57 4.63 -6.64
N SER A 130 19.47 4.83 -7.61
CA SER A 130 20.47 3.83 -8.01
C SER A 130 21.39 3.41 -6.87
N ASP A 131 21.68 4.35 -5.97
CA ASP A 131 22.66 4.19 -4.89
C ASP A 131 22.05 3.55 -3.64
N SER A 132 20.74 3.36 -3.59
CA SER A 132 20.13 2.62 -2.48
C SER A 132 20.54 1.16 -2.53
N ASP A 133 21.06 0.64 -1.41
CA ASP A 133 21.40 -0.78 -1.24
C ASP A 133 20.17 -1.69 -1.21
N TYR A 134 18.97 -1.13 -1.03
CA TYR A 134 17.73 -1.88 -0.91
C TYR A 134 16.74 -1.48 -2.01
N PHE A 135 16.01 -2.47 -2.51
CA PHE A 135 14.83 -2.26 -3.33
C PHE A 135 13.60 -2.64 -2.49
N ILE A 136 12.68 -1.69 -2.29
CA ILE A 136 11.44 -1.94 -1.56
C ILE A 136 10.48 -2.65 -2.51
N THR A 137 10.18 -3.91 -2.21
CA THR A 137 9.35 -4.77 -3.06
C THR A 137 7.87 -4.64 -2.76
N ASP A 138 7.51 -4.26 -1.52
CA ASP A 138 6.12 -4.05 -1.15
C ASP A 138 5.95 -3.03 -0.03
N MET A 139 4.77 -2.41 0.02
CA MET A 139 4.30 -1.63 1.16
C MET A 139 2.98 -2.18 1.70
N GLU A 140 2.74 -2.00 3.00
CA GLU A 140 1.58 -2.56 3.72
C GLU A 140 1.50 -4.09 3.61
N TYR A 141 2.64 -4.77 3.75
CA TYR A 141 2.72 -6.21 3.61
C TYR A 141 2.07 -6.93 4.79
N SER A 142 1.08 -7.76 4.51
CA SER A 142 0.42 -8.62 5.50
C SER A 142 0.27 -10.03 4.95
N THR A 143 0.61 -11.03 5.74
CA THR A 143 0.40 -12.44 5.37
C THR A 143 -0.86 -12.96 6.03
N PRO A 144 -1.96 -13.19 5.28
CA PRO A 144 -3.18 -13.74 5.86
C PRO A 144 -2.88 -15.07 6.58
N GLY A 145 -3.48 -15.26 7.76
CA GLY A 145 -3.38 -16.52 8.51
C GLY A 145 -2.14 -16.70 9.39
N ILE A 146 -1.12 -15.85 9.31
CA ILE A 146 0.13 -16.02 10.10
C ILE A 146 0.18 -15.10 11.34
N GLY A 147 -0.81 -14.23 11.58
CA GLY A 147 -0.97 -13.50 12.85
C GLY A 147 0.08 -12.43 13.19
N PHE A 148 1.22 -12.37 12.49
CA PHE A 148 2.33 -11.43 12.76
C PHE A 148 2.05 -9.96 12.40
N GLY A 149 0.80 -9.61 12.13
CA GLY A 149 0.42 -8.24 11.78
C GLY A 149 0.84 -7.83 10.36
N ARG A 150 1.04 -6.53 10.16
CA ARG A 150 1.34 -5.93 8.87
C ARG A 150 2.61 -5.09 9.00
N PHE A 151 3.58 -5.34 8.14
CA PHE A 151 4.79 -4.52 8.02
C PHE A 151 4.55 -3.38 7.05
N ASP A 152 5.16 -2.23 7.31
CA ASP A 152 5.05 -1.08 6.42
C ASP A 152 5.81 -1.31 5.12
N TYR A 153 6.99 -1.94 5.17
CA TYR A 153 7.72 -2.38 3.98
C TYR A 153 8.33 -3.77 4.10
N ILE A 154 8.49 -4.38 2.92
CA ILE A 154 9.48 -5.43 2.68
C ILE A 154 10.45 -4.93 1.64
N ALA A 155 11.74 -5.11 1.90
CA ALA A 155 12.80 -4.75 0.97
C ALA A 155 13.82 -5.88 0.80
N ILE A 156 14.42 -5.94 -0.39
CA ILE A 156 15.48 -6.88 -0.72
C ILE A 156 16.76 -6.08 -0.95
N HIS A 157 17.85 -6.53 -0.33
CA HIS A 157 19.17 -5.99 -0.58
C HIS A 157 19.60 -6.29 -2.03
N LYS A 158 19.95 -5.24 -2.79
CA LYS A 158 20.28 -5.32 -4.22
C LYS A 158 21.56 -6.13 -4.47
N GLY A 159 22.49 -6.14 -3.52
CA GLY A 159 23.73 -6.91 -3.58
C GLY A 159 24.67 -6.44 -4.70
N LYS A 160 25.91 -6.07 -4.35
CA LYS A 160 27.01 -6.00 -5.30
C LYS A 160 28.05 -7.05 -4.85
N GLY A 161 28.25 -8.12 -5.63
CA GLY A 161 29.18 -9.23 -5.33
C GLY A 161 28.52 -10.53 -4.84
N ASN A 162 29.34 -11.53 -4.46
CA ASN A 162 28.98 -12.91 -4.04
C ASN A 162 28.12 -13.04 -2.75
N CYS A 163 27.40 -11.98 -2.37
CA CYS A 163 26.61 -11.93 -1.15
C CYS A 163 25.16 -12.40 -1.40
N ARG A 164 24.67 -13.28 -0.52
CA ARG A 164 23.26 -13.72 -0.50
C ARG A 164 22.34 -12.51 -0.35
N HIS A 165 21.27 -12.45 -1.15
CA HIS A 165 20.20 -11.46 -0.98
C HIS A 165 19.65 -11.52 0.44
N ARG A 166 19.53 -10.35 1.09
CA ARG A 166 18.98 -10.20 2.45
C ARG A 166 17.60 -9.55 2.37
N LEU A 167 16.70 -10.00 3.25
CA LEU A 167 15.37 -9.42 3.42
C LEU A 167 15.39 -8.42 4.58
N ALA A 168 14.76 -7.27 4.40
CA ALA A 168 14.48 -6.32 5.48
C ALA A 168 12.97 -6.17 5.65
N LEU A 169 12.50 -6.34 6.88
CA LEU A 169 11.15 -6.00 7.32
C LEU A 169 11.22 -4.66 8.04
N ILE A 170 10.44 -3.68 7.60
CA ILE A 170 10.59 -2.29 8.04
C ILE A 170 9.24 -1.77 8.54
N GLU A 171 9.25 -1.20 9.73
CA GLU A 171 8.16 -0.40 10.31
C GLU A 171 8.54 1.08 10.22
N LEU A 172 7.70 1.91 9.62
CA LEU A 172 7.92 3.34 9.51
C LEU A 172 7.07 4.07 10.55
N LYS A 173 7.72 4.86 11.40
CA LYS A 173 7.04 5.77 12.32
C LYS A 173 7.23 7.22 11.90
N TYR A 174 6.13 7.99 11.85
CA TYR A 174 6.20 9.42 11.53
C TYR A 174 6.19 10.30 12.77
N GLY A 175 7.28 11.05 12.97
CA GLY A 175 7.41 12.07 14.02
C GLY A 175 7.80 11.52 15.40
N ARG A 176 8.27 12.42 16.27
CA ARG A 176 8.89 12.07 17.55
C ARG A 176 7.94 11.36 18.53
N SER A 177 6.66 11.67 18.49
CA SER A 177 5.65 11.05 19.38
C SER A 177 5.40 9.57 19.09
N ALA A 178 5.73 9.10 17.89
CA ALA A 178 5.57 7.69 17.51
C ALA A 178 6.64 6.77 18.14
N PHE A 179 7.67 7.35 18.75
CA PHE A 179 8.67 6.67 19.57
C PHE A 179 8.28 6.61 21.06
N GLY A 180 7.03 6.96 21.39
CA GLY A 180 6.56 7.06 22.77
C GLY A 180 6.85 5.80 23.59
N THR A 181 7.42 6.01 24.77
CA THR A 181 7.73 5.00 25.80
C THR A 181 6.60 4.85 26.81
N ASN A 182 5.47 5.52 26.58
CA ASN A 182 4.37 5.62 27.55
C ASN A 182 3.85 4.24 27.92
N LEU A 183 3.94 3.95 29.21
CA LEU A 183 3.40 2.77 29.87
C LEU A 183 2.02 3.11 30.42
N THR A 184 1.02 2.34 30.02
CA THR A 184 -0.31 2.39 30.59
C THR A 184 -0.53 1.14 31.43
N LYS A 185 -0.96 1.29 32.68
CA LYS A 185 -1.47 0.17 33.47
C LYS A 185 -2.88 -0.15 33.01
N VAL A 186 -3.10 -1.37 32.54
CA VAL A 186 -4.44 -1.91 32.25
C VAL A 186 -4.56 -3.24 33.00
N ASN A 187 -5.50 -3.32 33.95
CA ASN A 187 -5.76 -4.51 34.77
C ASN A 187 -4.46 -5.08 35.41
N ASP A 188 -3.73 -4.22 36.14
CA ASP A 188 -2.42 -4.53 36.77
C ASP A 188 -1.29 -5.01 35.85
N THR A 189 -1.52 -5.02 34.53
CA THR A 189 -0.48 -5.29 33.54
C THR A 189 0.03 -4.01 32.92
N ASN A 190 1.34 -3.85 32.90
CA ASN A 190 2.02 -2.79 32.18
C ASN A 190 1.95 -3.07 30.67
N ARG A 191 1.29 -2.17 29.93
CA ARG A 191 1.25 -2.19 28.46
C ARG A 191 1.90 -0.94 27.92
N TYR A 192 2.89 -1.13 27.04
CA TYR A 192 3.41 -0.02 26.24
C TYR A 192 2.37 0.37 25.18
N GLY A 193 2.30 1.66 24.85
CA GLY A 193 1.50 2.13 23.72
C GLY A 193 1.95 1.56 22.38
N SER A 194 1.18 1.81 21.31
CA SER A 194 1.45 1.33 19.93
C SER A 194 2.64 2.02 19.22
N GLY A 195 3.63 2.48 19.99
CA GLY A 195 4.89 3.02 19.49
C GLY A 195 5.94 1.93 19.30
N ILE A 196 7.09 2.28 18.72
CA ILE A 196 8.15 1.30 18.40
C ILE A 196 8.65 0.53 19.63
N VAL A 197 8.66 1.18 20.79
CA VAL A 197 9.06 0.55 22.07
C VAL A 197 8.06 -0.53 22.47
N GLY A 198 6.76 -0.29 22.30
CA GLY A 198 5.74 -1.30 22.57
C GLY A 198 5.76 -2.46 21.59
N HIS A 199 5.98 -2.19 20.30
CA HIS A 199 6.17 -3.24 19.31
C HIS A 199 7.40 -4.09 19.61
N SER A 200 8.54 -3.46 19.95
CA SER A 200 9.76 -4.15 20.37
C SER A 200 9.49 -5.03 21.60
N HIS A 201 8.85 -4.50 22.64
CA HIS A 201 8.53 -5.26 23.85
C HIS A 201 7.66 -6.49 23.57
N ASN A 202 6.64 -6.34 22.72
CA ASN A 202 5.77 -7.46 22.34
C ASN A 202 6.53 -8.52 21.53
N PHE A 203 7.42 -8.10 20.62
CA PHE A 203 8.21 -9.03 19.81
C PHE A 203 9.13 -9.94 20.64
N TYR A 204 9.64 -9.43 21.78
CA TYR A 204 10.49 -10.21 22.68
C TYR A 204 9.72 -11.02 23.73
N LYS A 205 8.41 -10.77 23.94
CA LYS A 205 7.59 -11.51 24.90
C LYS A 205 7.20 -12.92 24.44
N ASP A 206 7.20 -13.17 23.14
CA ASP A 206 6.81 -14.45 22.54
C ASP A 206 8.01 -15.38 22.29
N LYS A 207 9.12 -15.20 23.03
CA LYS A 207 10.27 -16.11 23.10
C LYS A 207 10.37 -16.72 24.49
#